data_AF-E9I550-F1
#
_entry.id   AF-E9I550-F1
#
_cell.length_a   1.000
_cell.length_b   1.000
_cell.length_c   1.000
_cell.angle_alpha   90.00
_cell.angle_beta   90.00
_cell.angle_gamma   90.00
#
_symmetry.space_group_name_H-M   'P 1'
#
loop_
_entity.id
_entity.type
_entity.pdbx_description
1 polymer ?
#
loop_
_entity_poly.entity_id
_entity_poly.type
_entity_poly.pdbx_seq_one_letter_code
_entity_poly.pdbx_strand_id
1 'polypeptide(L)'
;WLLRDPDMKVRTSYPGYLQVADDYLTQVFSRVVNFQFQKGDGPIIAFQVENEYGAFGVRDTEYLIHLRDKMIALGATEMFFTSDTPTYNGDLGAIPGELQTANFQNNADAQFDALDILQPDKPYMVTEFWSGWFDQWGKGYHDGSSLEDFSYTLERIFTRNSSVNFYMFIGGTSFGFMNGANQFAEFPFYAADVSSYDYDGPLTEAGDYTDKYYVAKDLIAQFNRVPNIYMPALPVESVKTAYPEIQTTEHLKLEDLLLQLPSNLVIQSDNLLAMEDLPINNDNGQSYGYILYRNSATLTGGSHTIQTIGHVRDLAVLMLDQQ
;
A
#
# COMPACT_ATOMS: atom_id res chain seq x y z
N TRP A 1 12.27 2.33 -10.73
CA TRP A 1 13.74 2.19 -10.90
C TRP A 1 14.26 0.78 -10.56
N LEU A 2 13.76 0.08 -9.53
CA LEU A 2 14.11 -1.34 -9.30
C LEU A 2 13.91 -2.24 -10.53
N LEU A 3 12.85 -1.99 -11.30
CA LEU A 3 12.49 -2.73 -12.51
C LEU A 3 13.48 -2.61 -13.67
N ARG A 4 14.49 -1.73 -13.56
CA ARG A 4 15.55 -1.59 -14.57
C ARG A 4 16.56 -2.73 -14.52
N ASP A 5 16.65 -3.43 -13.39
CA ASP A 5 17.39 -4.68 -13.32
C ASP A 5 16.48 -5.79 -13.89
N PRO A 6 16.79 -6.35 -15.07
CA PRO A 6 15.95 -7.38 -15.69
C PRO A 6 15.94 -8.70 -14.89
N ASP A 7 16.91 -8.90 -14.00
CA ASP A 7 17.02 -10.07 -13.13
C ASP A 7 16.45 -9.83 -11.72
N MET A 8 15.83 -8.66 -11.49
CA MET A 8 15.32 -8.25 -10.19
C MET A 8 14.32 -9.26 -9.60
N LYS A 9 14.58 -9.66 -8.35
CA LYS A 9 13.70 -10.50 -7.55
C LYS A 9 13.37 -9.78 -6.25
N VAL A 10 12.32 -8.95 -6.31
CA VAL A 10 11.85 -8.21 -5.13
C VAL A 10 11.44 -9.17 -4.02
N ARG A 11 11.65 -8.74 -2.77
CA ARG A 11 11.28 -9.47 -1.55
C ARG A 11 11.94 -10.86 -1.44
N THR A 12 13.22 -10.92 -1.81
CA THR A 12 14.05 -12.13 -1.70
C THR A 12 15.47 -11.76 -1.28
N SER A 13 16.31 -12.76 -1.03
CA SER A 13 17.73 -12.62 -0.75
C SER A 13 18.58 -12.28 -2.00
N TYR A 14 17.96 -11.86 -3.10
CA TYR A 14 18.67 -11.41 -4.29
C TYR A 14 19.58 -10.22 -3.95
N PRO A 15 20.90 -10.29 -4.21
CA PRO A 15 21.84 -9.27 -3.75
C PRO A 15 21.51 -7.84 -4.21
N GLY A 16 21.02 -7.67 -5.45
CA GLY A 16 20.63 -6.37 -5.98
C GLY A 16 19.44 -5.75 -5.23
N TYR A 17 18.48 -6.59 -4.81
CA TYR A 17 17.35 -6.13 -4.00
C TYR A 17 17.77 -5.84 -2.55
N LEU A 18 18.55 -6.75 -1.94
CA LEU A 18 19.04 -6.58 -0.57
C LEU A 18 19.87 -5.31 -0.40
N GLN A 19 20.75 -5.00 -1.35
CA GLN A 19 21.54 -3.77 -1.30
C GLN A 19 20.65 -2.52 -1.26
N VAL A 20 19.62 -2.47 -2.13
CA VAL A 20 18.67 -1.37 -2.15
C VAL A 20 17.87 -1.28 -0.85
N ALA A 21 17.39 -2.42 -0.34
CA ALA A 21 16.65 -2.48 0.93
C ALA A 21 17.53 -1.98 2.09
N ASP A 22 18.79 -2.38 2.13
CA ASP A 22 19.78 -1.96 3.12
C ASP A 22 20.05 -0.46 3.10
N ASP A 23 20.24 0.12 1.90
CA ASP A 23 20.48 1.54 1.74
C ASP A 23 19.25 2.36 2.17
N TYR A 24 18.06 1.89 1.80
CA TYR A 24 16.80 2.51 2.22
C TYR A 24 16.61 2.45 3.73
N LEU A 25 16.76 1.27 4.35
CA LEU A 25 16.65 1.10 5.80
C LEU A 25 17.67 1.96 6.55
N THR A 26 18.90 2.08 6.03
CA THR A 26 19.91 2.96 6.62
C THR A 26 19.44 4.41 6.64
N GLN A 27 18.83 4.89 5.56
CA GLN A 27 18.26 6.24 5.51
C GLN A 27 17.07 6.41 6.46
N VAL A 28 16.15 5.45 6.52
CA VAL A 28 15.02 5.50 7.45
C VAL A 28 15.52 5.56 8.90
N PHE A 29 16.38 4.61 9.32
CA PHE A 29 16.87 4.52 10.69
C PHE A 29 17.71 5.73 11.09
N SER A 30 18.48 6.34 10.19
CA SER A 30 19.21 7.58 10.50
C SER A 30 18.29 8.72 10.96
N ARG A 31 17.00 8.68 10.61
CA ARG A 31 15.99 9.68 10.98
C ARG A 31 15.17 9.27 12.19
N VAL A 32 14.91 7.96 12.37
CA VAL A 32 13.95 7.48 13.37
C VAL A 32 14.56 6.74 14.56
N VAL A 33 15.82 6.31 14.50
CA VAL A 33 16.42 5.44 15.52
C VAL A 33 16.36 6.01 16.95
N ASN A 34 16.46 7.33 17.11
CA ASN A 34 16.44 7.98 18.43
C ASN A 34 15.03 8.24 18.98
N PHE A 35 13.96 7.93 18.21
CA PHE A 35 12.57 8.06 18.67
C PHE A 35 12.02 6.75 19.25
N GLN A 36 12.88 5.76 19.51
CA GLN A 36 12.55 4.54 20.23
C GLN A 36 12.29 4.82 21.71
N PHE A 37 11.30 4.14 22.27
CA PHE A 37 10.91 4.25 23.67
C PHE A 37 12.09 3.93 24.61
N GLN A 38 12.80 2.82 24.34
CA GLN A 38 13.98 2.38 25.09
C GLN A 38 15.19 3.33 24.96
N LYS A 39 15.15 4.32 24.06
CA LYS A 39 16.25 5.27 23.81
C LYS A 39 16.00 6.69 24.33
N GLY A 40 14.86 6.95 24.97
CA GLY A 40 14.59 8.26 25.57
C GLY A 40 13.10 8.62 25.58
N ASP A 41 12.23 7.66 25.90
CA ASP A 41 10.78 7.83 25.98
C ASP A 41 10.15 8.28 24.65
N GLY A 42 10.78 7.93 23.52
CA GLY A 42 10.23 8.18 22.19
C GLY A 42 8.99 7.32 21.89
N PRO A 43 8.18 7.69 20.88
CA PRO A 43 6.91 7.02 20.61
C PRO A 43 7.02 5.66 19.90
N ILE A 44 8.20 5.27 19.40
CA ILE A 44 8.37 4.00 18.67
C ILE A 44 8.56 2.87 19.68
N ILE A 45 7.63 1.91 19.69
CA ILE A 45 7.61 0.78 20.66
C ILE A 45 7.79 -0.60 20.00
N ALA A 46 7.75 -0.68 18.67
CA ALA A 46 7.92 -1.92 17.92
C ALA A 46 8.26 -1.63 16.44
N PHE A 47 8.82 -2.63 15.76
CA PHE A 47 9.08 -2.60 14.32
C PHE A 47 8.50 -3.85 13.65
N GLN A 48 7.70 -3.65 12.61
CA GLN A 48 7.29 -4.74 11.74
C GLN A 48 8.44 -5.08 10.79
N VAL A 49 8.73 -6.37 10.62
CA VAL A 49 9.68 -6.86 9.61
C VAL A 49 8.89 -7.42 8.44
N GLU A 50 9.08 -6.81 7.26
CA GLU A 50 8.27 -7.12 6.06
C GLU A 50 6.76 -6.94 6.27
N ASN A 51 5.92 -7.30 5.30
CA ASN A 51 4.47 -7.16 5.39
C ASN A 51 3.75 -8.30 4.67
N GLU A 52 3.00 -9.12 5.39
CA GLU A 52 2.25 -10.27 4.83
C GLU A 52 3.11 -11.13 3.89
N TYR A 53 4.34 -11.43 4.31
CA TYR A 53 5.29 -12.13 3.45
C TYR A 53 4.79 -13.54 3.10
N GLY A 54 4.01 -14.17 3.98
CA GLY A 54 3.39 -15.47 3.70
C GLY A 54 2.46 -15.45 2.49
N ALA A 55 1.84 -14.30 2.17
CA ALA A 55 0.97 -14.12 1.02
C ALA A 55 1.73 -13.88 -0.30
N PHE A 56 3.03 -13.61 -0.27
CA PHE A 56 3.80 -13.24 -1.46
C PHE A 56 4.05 -14.43 -2.43
N GLY A 57 4.02 -15.66 -1.92
CA GLY A 57 4.22 -16.87 -2.72
C GLY A 57 5.67 -17.34 -2.85
N VAL A 58 6.62 -16.70 -2.16
CA VAL A 58 8.00 -17.15 -1.99
C VAL A 58 8.29 -17.31 -0.50
N ARG A 59 9.03 -18.36 -0.11
CA ARG A 59 9.51 -18.57 1.26
C ARG A 59 11.02 -18.40 1.32
N ASP A 60 11.47 -17.19 1.64
CA ASP A 60 12.88 -16.84 1.85
C ASP A 60 13.07 -16.32 3.29
N THR A 61 13.29 -17.22 4.25
CA THR A 61 13.45 -16.84 5.66
C THR A 61 14.77 -16.10 5.92
N GLU A 62 15.81 -16.36 5.12
CA GLU A 62 17.09 -15.66 5.23
C GLU A 62 16.94 -14.17 4.88
N TYR A 63 16.10 -13.85 3.90
CA TYR A 63 15.74 -12.47 3.57
C TYR A 63 15.09 -11.76 4.77
N LEU A 64 14.10 -12.40 5.42
CA LEU A 64 13.42 -11.82 6.58
C LEU A 64 14.38 -11.62 7.76
N ILE A 65 15.23 -12.61 8.03
CA ILE A 65 16.28 -12.53 9.07
C ILE A 65 17.24 -11.38 8.75
N HIS A 66 17.69 -11.26 7.49
CA HIS A 66 18.58 -10.19 7.05
C HIS A 66 17.97 -8.80 7.33
N LEU A 67 16.69 -8.58 6.99
CA LEU A 67 16.02 -7.30 7.26
C LEU A 67 15.99 -6.97 8.77
N ARG A 68 15.59 -7.93 9.61
CA ARG A 68 15.59 -7.75 11.07
C ARG A 68 17.00 -7.43 11.58
N ASP A 69 17.98 -8.23 11.18
CA ASP A 69 19.36 -8.08 11.66
C ASP A 69 19.99 -6.76 11.18
N LYS A 70 19.61 -6.28 9.99
CA LYS A 70 19.95 -4.94 9.50
C LYS A 70 19.37 -3.86 10.41
N MET A 71 18.10 -3.95 10.79
CA MET A 71 17.49 -3.00 11.73
C MET A 71 18.19 -3.01 13.10
N ILE A 72 18.54 -4.20 13.62
CA ILE A 72 19.33 -4.35 14.86
C ILE A 72 20.69 -3.66 14.72
N ALA A 73 21.41 -3.90 13.63
CA ALA A 73 22.71 -3.28 13.37
C ALA A 73 22.62 -1.75 13.23
N LEU A 74 21.48 -1.24 12.75
CA LEU A 74 21.16 0.20 12.70
C LEU A 74 20.70 0.77 14.05
N GLY A 75 20.61 -0.05 15.09
CA GLY A 75 20.33 0.34 16.46
C GLY A 75 18.87 0.20 16.88
N ALA A 76 18.08 -0.67 16.24
CA ALA A 76 16.80 -1.08 16.79
C ALA A 76 16.98 -1.81 18.13
N THR A 77 16.18 -1.46 19.12
CA THR A 77 16.14 -2.04 20.47
C THR A 77 14.72 -2.43 20.89
N GLU A 78 13.70 -2.02 20.14
CA GLU A 78 12.30 -2.37 20.39
C GLU A 78 11.95 -3.78 19.90
N MET A 79 10.74 -4.23 20.24
CA MET A 79 10.18 -5.50 19.80
C MET A 79 10.07 -5.58 18.26
N PHE A 80 10.44 -6.72 17.69
CA PHE A 80 10.12 -7.04 16.30
C PHE A 80 8.91 -7.96 16.20
N PHE A 81 8.16 -7.79 15.11
CA PHE A 81 7.03 -8.67 14.79
C PHE A 81 6.84 -8.81 13.27
N THR A 82 6.11 -9.84 12.87
CA THR A 82 5.67 -10.08 11.49
C THR A 82 4.15 -10.19 11.48
N SER A 83 3.48 -9.68 10.44
CA SER A 83 2.03 -9.77 10.28
C SER A 83 1.64 -10.59 9.06
N ASP A 84 0.66 -11.46 9.23
CA ASP A 84 0.08 -12.32 8.19
C ASP A 84 -1.35 -12.70 8.61
N THR A 85 -2.13 -13.33 7.71
CA THR A 85 -3.40 -13.98 8.09
C THR A 85 -3.13 -15.38 8.66
N PRO A 86 -3.25 -15.65 9.98
CA PRO A 86 -2.81 -16.91 10.57
C PRO A 86 -3.46 -18.15 9.98
N THR A 87 -4.78 -18.12 9.73
CA THR A 87 -5.48 -19.29 9.19
C THR A 87 -5.11 -19.64 7.76
N TYR A 88 -4.55 -18.68 7.01
CA TYR A 88 -4.27 -18.84 5.58
C TYR A 88 -2.76 -19.00 5.32
N ASN A 89 -1.95 -18.14 5.92
CA ASN A 89 -0.50 -18.07 5.69
C ASN A 89 0.32 -18.86 6.73
N GLY A 90 -0.27 -19.25 7.87
CA GLY A 90 0.44 -20.00 8.91
C GLY A 90 1.73 -19.31 9.35
N ASP A 91 2.86 -20.01 9.24
CA ASP A 91 4.20 -19.54 9.59
C ASP A 91 5.03 -19.07 8.39
N LEU A 92 4.44 -18.94 7.20
CA LEU A 92 5.19 -18.72 5.95
C LEU A 92 5.98 -17.40 5.93
N GLY A 93 5.46 -16.36 6.59
CA GLY A 93 6.13 -15.07 6.76
C GLY A 93 6.78 -14.86 8.13
N ALA A 94 6.85 -15.90 8.97
CA ALA A 94 7.37 -15.78 10.33
C ALA A 94 8.90 -15.74 10.38
N ILE A 95 9.43 -14.99 11.36
CA ILE A 95 10.84 -15.01 11.72
C ILE A 95 11.00 -15.80 13.03
N PRO A 96 11.88 -16.82 13.09
CA PRO A 96 12.13 -17.56 14.31
C PRO A 96 12.50 -16.64 15.49
N GLY A 97 11.76 -16.76 16.59
CA GLY A 97 11.95 -15.97 17.80
C GLY A 97 11.03 -14.75 17.90
N GLU A 98 10.68 -14.12 16.78
CA GLU A 98 9.88 -12.88 16.77
C GLU A 98 8.38 -13.15 16.97
N LEU A 99 7.63 -12.10 17.35
CA LEU A 99 6.19 -12.18 17.52
C LEU A 99 5.49 -12.30 16.16
N GLN A 100 4.57 -13.26 16.02
CA GLN A 100 3.65 -13.29 14.88
C GLN A 100 2.39 -12.51 15.26
N THR A 101 1.83 -11.75 14.34
CA THR A 101 0.58 -11.00 14.55
C THR A 101 -0.41 -11.34 13.46
N ALA A 102 -1.67 -11.00 13.69
CA ALA A 102 -2.75 -11.36 12.79
C ALA A 102 -3.28 -10.17 12.00
N ASN A 103 -3.62 -10.41 10.74
CA ASN A 103 -4.37 -9.51 9.88
C ASN A 103 -5.70 -10.15 9.48
N PHE A 104 -6.82 -9.45 9.69
CA PHE A 104 -8.15 -9.93 9.30
C PHE A 104 -9.23 -8.83 9.41
N GLN A 105 -10.32 -8.99 8.65
CA GLN A 105 -11.54 -8.19 8.76
C GLN A 105 -12.58 -8.84 9.70
N ASN A 106 -12.59 -10.17 9.76
CA ASN A 106 -13.62 -10.96 10.42
C ASN A 106 -13.04 -12.30 10.94
N ASN A 107 -13.90 -13.16 11.52
CA ASN A 107 -13.53 -14.49 12.02
C ASN A 107 -12.41 -14.48 13.07
N ALA A 108 -12.39 -13.47 13.95
CA ALA A 108 -11.34 -13.23 14.94
C ALA A 108 -10.95 -14.49 15.75
N ASP A 109 -11.94 -15.25 16.24
CA ASP A 109 -11.66 -16.44 17.07
C ASP A 109 -10.81 -17.49 16.34
N ALA A 110 -11.11 -17.77 15.07
CA ALA A 110 -10.33 -18.72 14.27
C ALA A 110 -8.89 -18.24 14.05
N GLN A 111 -8.68 -16.93 13.92
CA GLN A 111 -7.34 -16.35 13.77
C GLN A 111 -6.53 -16.47 15.06
N PHE A 112 -7.15 -16.21 16.22
CA PHE A 112 -6.49 -16.37 17.51
C PHE A 112 -6.20 -17.84 17.84
N ASP A 113 -7.13 -18.75 17.55
CA ASP A 113 -6.92 -20.19 17.75
C ASP A 113 -5.79 -20.73 16.86
N ALA A 114 -5.59 -20.17 15.65
CA ALA A 114 -4.43 -20.46 14.83
C ALA A 114 -3.13 -19.91 15.44
N LEU A 115 -3.14 -18.69 16.00
CA LEU A 115 -1.96 -18.14 16.71
C LEU A 115 -1.59 -18.98 17.93
N ASP A 116 -2.55 -19.55 18.67
CA ASP A 116 -2.28 -20.44 19.81
C ASP A 116 -1.45 -21.67 19.42
N ILE A 117 -1.65 -22.17 18.19
CA ILE A 117 -0.91 -23.30 17.65
C ILE A 117 0.47 -22.84 17.15
N LEU A 118 0.54 -21.71 16.45
CA LEU A 118 1.75 -21.21 15.80
C LEU A 118 2.77 -20.64 16.80
N GLN A 119 2.30 -20.02 17.89
CA GLN A 119 3.13 -19.34 18.87
C GLN A 119 2.53 -19.40 20.29
N PRO A 120 2.50 -20.59 20.91
CA PRO A 120 1.93 -20.74 22.25
C PRO A 120 2.60 -19.79 23.25
N ASP A 121 1.80 -19.32 24.21
CA ASP A 121 2.22 -18.44 25.31
C ASP A 121 2.72 -17.04 24.90
N LYS A 122 2.51 -16.62 23.64
CA LYS A 122 2.77 -15.25 23.17
C LYS A 122 1.50 -14.36 23.21
N PRO A 123 1.64 -13.04 23.37
CA PRO A 123 0.49 -12.13 23.36
C PRO A 123 -0.15 -12.07 21.96
N TYR A 124 -1.47 -11.83 21.92
CA TYR A 124 -2.12 -11.52 20.66
C TYR A 124 -2.00 -10.04 20.31
N MET A 125 -1.77 -9.78 19.04
CA MET A 125 -1.93 -8.48 18.43
C MET A 125 -2.52 -8.66 17.05
N VAL A 126 -3.60 -7.92 16.78
CA VAL A 126 -4.13 -7.74 15.44
C VAL A 126 -3.43 -6.52 14.85
N THR A 127 -2.51 -6.74 13.91
CA THR A 127 -1.74 -5.66 13.28
C THR A 127 -2.56 -4.95 12.23
N GLU A 128 -3.43 -5.66 11.52
CA GLU A 128 -4.40 -5.06 10.62
C GLU A 128 -5.77 -5.62 10.93
N PHE A 129 -6.54 -4.88 11.72
CA PHE A 129 -7.98 -5.03 11.73
C PHE A 129 -8.55 -4.23 10.58
N TRP A 130 -8.90 -4.90 9.48
CA TRP A 130 -9.42 -4.25 8.28
C TRP A 130 -10.81 -3.68 8.57
N SER A 131 -10.90 -2.39 8.91
CA SER A 131 -12.13 -1.74 9.40
C SER A 131 -13.17 -1.47 8.32
N GLY A 132 -12.76 -1.58 7.06
CA GLY A 132 -13.57 -1.52 5.86
C GLY A 132 -12.76 -2.14 4.73
N TRP A 133 -12.77 -1.56 3.52
CA TRP A 133 -11.95 -2.06 2.41
C TRP A 133 -11.65 -0.95 1.40
N PHE A 134 -10.78 -1.19 0.42
CA PHE A 134 -10.50 -0.23 -0.65
C PHE A 134 -11.34 -0.50 -1.90
N ASP A 135 -11.44 0.51 -2.77
CA ASP A 135 -12.21 0.46 -4.01
C ASP A 135 -11.36 0.43 -5.26
N GLN A 136 -11.91 -0.19 -6.30
CA GLN A 136 -11.31 -0.29 -7.62
C GLN A 136 -12.20 0.35 -8.68
N TRP A 137 -11.59 0.98 -9.69
CA TRP A 137 -12.32 1.58 -10.79
C TRP A 137 -13.22 0.55 -11.50
N GLY A 138 -14.50 0.88 -11.65
CA GLY A 138 -15.46 0.03 -12.36
C GLY A 138 -16.04 -1.14 -11.56
N LYS A 139 -15.66 -1.34 -10.28
CA LYS A 139 -16.20 -2.41 -9.41
C LYS A 139 -17.71 -2.26 -9.16
N GLY A 140 -18.19 -1.02 -9.06
CA GLY A 140 -19.61 -0.68 -8.94
C GLY A 140 -20.23 -0.82 -7.54
N TYR A 141 -19.46 -1.31 -6.55
CA TYR A 141 -19.84 -1.36 -5.14
C TYR A 141 -18.59 -1.33 -4.25
N HIS A 142 -18.76 -0.91 -3.00
CA HIS A 142 -17.74 -0.89 -1.96
C HIS A 142 -17.80 -2.18 -1.12
N ASP A 143 -16.64 -2.74 -0.76
CA ASP A 143 -16.51 -4.03 -0.07
C ASP A 143 -16.25 -3.89 1.45
N GLY A 144 -16.81 -2.84 2.03
CA GLY A 144 -16.69 -2.56 3.46
C GLY A 144 -17.47 -3.55 4.32
N SER A 145 -17.12 -3.64 5.60
CA SER A 145 -17.89 -4.39 6.59
C SER A 145 -19.06 -3.57 7.11
N SER A 146 -20.20 -4.21 7.35
CA SER A 146 -21.31 -3.56 8.06
C SER A 146 -20.89 -3.08 9.45
N LEU A 147 -21.60 -2.09 10.00
CA LEU A 147 -21.35 -1.62 11.37
C LEU A 147 -21.49 -2.77 12.38
N GLU A 148 -22.42 -3.70 12.16
CA GLU A 148 -22.64 -4.87 13.01
C GLU A 148 -21.43 -5.82 12.99
N ASP A 149 -20.94 -6.19 11.81
CA ASP A 149 -19.78 -7.09 11.66
C ASP A 149 -18.49 -6.47 12.21
N PHE A 150 -18.30 -5.16 11.97
CA PHE A 150 -17.19 -4.38 12.52
C PHE A 150 -17.21 -4.40 14.05
N SER A 151 -18.37 -4.09 14.65
CA SER A 151 -18.55 -4.02 16.10
C SER A 151 -18.35 -5.38 16.75
N TYR A 152 -18.95 -6.42 16.17
CA TYR A 152 -18.81 -7.80 16.62
C TYR A 152 -17.35 -8.24 16.60
N THR A 153 -16.66 -8.05 15.49
CA THR A 153 -15.25 -8.46 15.36
C THR A 153 -14.36 -7.72 16.36
N LEU A 154 -14.54 -6.41 16.50
CA LEU A 154 -13.77 -5.60 17.45
C LEU A 154 -14.00 -6.04 18.91
N GLU A 155 -15.23 -6.35 19.29
CA GLU A 155 -15.54 -6.89 20.62
C GLU A 155 -14.85 -8.25 20.86
N ARG A 156 -14.82 -9.14 19.85
CA ARG A 156 -14.09 -10.43 19.95
C ARG A 156 -12.59 -10.23 20.15
N ILE A 157 -11.98 -9.28 19.42
CA ILE A 157 -10.57 -8.92 19.58
C ILE A 157 -10.27 -8.51 21.03
N PHE A 158 -11.08 -7.63 21.61
CA PHE A 158 -10.87 -7.21 23.00
C PHE A 158 -11.18 -8.30 24.03
N THR A 159 -12.19 -9.15 23.77
CA THR A 159 -12.52 -10.29 24.64
C THR A 159 -11.39 -11.31 24.71
N ARG A 160 -10.63 -11.48 23.63
CA ARG A 160 -9.43 -12.32 23.59
C ARG A 160 -8.20 -11.64 24.20
N ASN A 161 -8.36 -10.47 24.81
CA ASN A 161 -7.27 -9.70 25.42
C ASN A 161 -6.15 -9.35 24.42
N SER A 162 -6.52 -9.12 23.15
CA SER A 162 -5.59 -8.75 22.10
C SER A 162 -5.36 -7.24 22.05
N SER A 163 -4.14 -6.83 21.68
CA SER A 163 -3.91 -5.50 21.11
C SER A 163 -4.50 -5.42 19.69
N VAL A 164 -4.79 -4.21 19.21
CA VAL A 164 -5.37 -3.98 17.88
C VAL A 164 -4.84 -2.71 17.26
N ASN A 165 -4.59 -2.76 15.96
CA ASN A 165 -4.38 -1.60 15.10
C ASN A 165 -5.45 -1.58 14.00
N PHE A 166 -6.09 -0.43 13.80
CA PHE A 166 -7.15 -0.24 12.82
C PHE A 166 -6.54 0.05 11.45
N TYR A 167 -6.78 -0.83 10.48
CA TYR A 167 -6.44 -0.61 9.08
C TYR A 167 -7.73 -0.36 8.28
N MET A 168 -8.11 0.86 7.92
CA MET A 168 -7.52 2.14 8.27
C MET A 168 -8.37 2.83 9.32
N PHE A 169 -7.75 3.46 10.33
CA PHE A 169 -8.47 4.40 11.18
C PHE A 169 -8.96 5.63 10.40
N ILE A 170 -8.07 6.17 9.57
CA ILE A 170 -8.34 7.13 8.49
C ILE A 170 -7.48 6.70 7.30
N GLY A 171 -8.08 6.51 6.13
CA GLY A 171 -7.29 6.13 4.94
C GLY A 171 -6.86 7.35 4.13
N GLY A 172 -7.76 8.32 3.89
CA GLY A 172 -7.45 9.57 3.21
C GLY A 172 -7.49 9.46 1.68
N THR A 173 -6.45 9.94 0.99
CA THR A 173 -6.44 10.06 -0.47
C THR A 173 -5.11 9.61 -1.06
N SER A 174 -5.16 8.76 -2.08
CA SER A 174 -4.03 8.46 -2.96
C SER A 174 -3.89 9.58 -4.01
N PHE A 175 -3.20 10.67 -3.64
CA PHE A 175 -3.00 11.81 -4.54
C PHE A 175 -2.12 11.47 -5.74
N GLY A 176 -2.35 12.16 -6.86
CA GLY A 176 -1.52 12.03 -8.07
C GLY A 176 -1.56 10.60 -8.62
N PHE A 177 -0.39 9.99 -8.80
CA PHE A 177 -0.21 8.63 -9.32
C PHE A 177 0.21 7.62 -8.24
N MET A 178 -0.20 7.86 -6.99
CA MET A 178 0.19 7.04 -5.84
C MET A 178 -0.76 5.86 -5.57
N ASN A 179 -1.80 5.68 -6.38
CA ASN A 179 -2.74 4.56 -6.21
C ASN A 179 -2.06 3.22 -6.52
N GLY A 180 -2.55 2.17 -5.85
CA GLY A 180 -2.18 0.79 -6.12
C GLY A 180 -3.02 0.17 -7.24
N ALA A 181 -2.82 -1.13 -7.39
CA ALA A 181 -3.64 -2.01 -8.21
C ALA A 181 -3.45 -3.46 -7.76
N ASN A 182 -4.44 -4.30 -8.03
CA ASN A 182 -4.33 -5.75 -7.87
C ASN A 182 -4.40 -6.47 -9.21
N GLN A 183 -3.75 -7.63 -9.26
CA GLN A 183 -3.94 -8.59 -10.35
C GLN A 183 -4.90 -9.71 -9.94
N PHE A 184 -5.70 -10.15 -10.90
CA PHE A 184 -6.69 -11.20 -10.73
C PHE A 184 -6.48 -12.31 -11.76
N ALA A 185 -6.89 -13.53 -11.41
CA ALA A 185 -6.84 -14.67 -12.34
C ALA A 185 -7.89 -14.57 -13.47
N GLU A 186 -8.92 -13.76 -13.27
CA GLU A 186 -10.03 -13.55 -14.20
C GLU A 186 -10.23 -12.05 -14.47
N PHE A 187 -11.00 -11.72 -15.52
CA PHE A 187 -11.27 -10.33 -15.93
C PHE A 187 -11.76 -9.48 -14.72
N PRO A 188 -11.21 -8.26 -14.50
CA PRO A 188 -10.39 -7.48 -15.43
C PRO A 188 -8.89 -7.80 -15.47
N PHE A 189 -8.40 -8.84 -14.77
CA PHE A 189 -6.98 -9.25 -14.62
C PHE A 189 -6.06 -8.22 -13.95
N TYR A 190 -6.34 -6.94 -14.11
CA TYR A 190 -5.71 -5.80 -13.46
C TYR A 190 -6.81 -4.82 -13.07
N ALA A 191 -6.82 -4.42 -11.80
CA ALA A 191 -7.77 -3.44 -11.30
C ALA A 191 -7.03 -2.39 -10.50
N ALA A 192 -6.99 -1.17 -11.05
CA ALA A 192 -6.42 -0.01 -10.39
C ALA A 192 -7.35 0.48 -9.28
N ASP A 193 -6.76 0.80 -8.13
CA ASP A 193 -7.50 1.38 -7.01
C ASP A 193 -7.94 2.81 -7.36
N VAL A 194 -9.07 3.23 -6.79
CA VAL A 194 -9.55 4.61 -6.95
C VAL A 194 -8.67 5.59 -6.16
N SER A 195 -8.77 6.89 -6.48
CA SER A 195 -7.98 7.91 -5.76
C SER A 195 -8.42 8.08 -4.31
N SER A 196 -9.72 7.95 -4.03
CA SER A 196 -10.22 7.95 -2.66
C SER A 196 -9.69 6.72 -1.93
N TYR A 197 -9.13 6.94 -0.74
CA TYR A 197 -8.81 5.89 0.20
C TYR A 197 -9.64 6.08 1.47
N ASP A 198 -10.91 6.49 1.33
CA ASP A 198 -11.87 6.63 2.44
C ASP A 198 -11.93 5.35 3.29
N TYR A 199 -11.86 4.21 2.61
CA TYR A 199 -11.75 2.87 3.17
C TYR A 199 -12.98 2.42 4.00
N ASP A 200 -14.04 3.23 4.09
CA ASP A 200 -15.15 3.02 5.04
C ASP A 200 -14.61 2.87 6.48
N GLY A 201 -13.63 3.70 6.83
CA GLY A 201 -12.97 3.72 8.12
C GLY A 201 -13.79 4.40 9.24
N PRO A 202 -13.28 4.37 10.49
CA PRO A 202 -13.77 5.23 11.57
C PRO A 202 -13.83 6.72 11.19
N LEU A 203 -12.86 7.20 10.41
CA LEU A 203 -12.89 8.54 9.84
C LEU A 203 -13.01 8.46 8.31
N THR A 204 -13.80 9.36 7.74
CA THR A 204 -13.92 9.50 6.28
C THR A 204 -12.61 9.98 5.65
N GLU A 205 -12.51 9.97 4.32
CA GLU A 205 -11.41 10.57 3.55
C GLU A 205 -11.09 12.01 3.99
N ALA A 206 -12.11 12.78 4.37
CA ALA A 206 -11.97 14.17 4.81
C ALA A 206 -11.78 14.35 6.33
N GLY A 207 -11.70 13.25 7.09
CA GLY A 207 -11.50 13.24 8.53
C GLY A 207 -12.76 13.47 9.37
N ASP A 208 -13.95 13.28 8.78
CA ASP A 208 -15.23 13.40 9.50
C ASP A 208 -15.53 12.11 10.28
N TYR A 209 -16.22 12.21 11.41
CA TYR A 209 -16.49 11.05 12.27
C TYR A 209 -17.63 10.18 11.72
N THR A 210 -17.42 8.87 11.65
CA THR A 210 -18.46 7.90 11.23
C THR A 210 -19.07 7.17 12.43
N ASP A 211 -20.14 6.39 12.21
CA ASP A 211 -20.70 5.53 13.26
C ASP A 211 -19.67 4.51 13.78
N LYS A 212 -18.74 4.05 12.93
CA LYS A 212 -17.64 3.17 13.33
C LYS A 212 -16.70 3.85 14.32
N TYR A 213 -16.47 5.16 14.21
CA TYR A 213 -15.69 5.90 15.21
C TYR A 213 -16.35 5.85 16.58
N TYR A 214 -17.65 6.14 16.65
CA TYR A 214 -18.36 6.18 17.92
C TYR A 214 -18.43 4.80 18.58
N VAL A 215 -18.71 3.74 17.80
CA VAL A 215 -18.71 2.37 18.35
C VAL A 215 -17.32 1.94 18.79
N ALA A 216 -16.27 2.20 18.00
CA ALA A 216 -14.90 1.87 18.39
C ALA A 216 -14.50 2.60 19.68
N LYS A 217 -14.86 3.88 19.81
CA LYS A 217 -14.62 4.68 21.02
C LYS A 217 -15.30 4.08 22.25
N ASP A 218 -16.56 3.67 22.13
CA ASP A 218 -17.32 3.07 23.23
C ASP A 218 -16.76 1.70 23.63
N LEU A 219 -16.44 0.84 22.66
CA LEU A 219 -15.82 -0.46 22.93
C LEU A 219 -14.44 -0.32 23.56
N ILE A 220 -13.60 0.60 23.07
CA ILE A 220 -12.30 0.88 23.70
C ILE A 220 -12.52 1.34 25.15
N ALA A 221 -13.45 2.26 25.42
CA ALA A 221 -13.73 2.71 26.77
C ALA A 221 -14.23 1.58 27.69
N GLN A 222 -15.07 0.68 27.17
CA GLN A 222 -15.63 -0.46 27.89
C GLN A 222 -14.55 -1.50 28.25
N PHE A 223 -13.66 -1.83 27.32
CA PHE A 223 -12.65 -2.88 27.50
C PHE A 223 -11.32 -2.38 28.05
N ASN A 224 -11.12 -1.06 28.12
CA ASN A 224 -9.89 -0.51 28.65
C ASN A 224 -9.73 -0.77 30.15
N ARG A 225 -8.56 -1.26 30.53
CA ARG A 225 -8.21 -1.61 31.91
C ARG A 225 -7.42 -0.50 32.62
N VAL A 226 -7.03 0.56 31.90
CA VAL A 226 -6.33 1.70 32.49
C VAL A 226 -7.34 2.57 33.24
N PRO A 227 -7.24 2.68 34.58
CA PRO A 227 -8.15 3.54 35.33
C PRO A 227 -7.92 5.00 34.95
N ASN A 228 -9.02 5.76 34.82
CA ASN A 228 -9.00 7.18 34.49
C ASN A 228 -8.28 7.49 33.15
N ILE A 229 -8.46 6.64 32.12
CA ILE A 229 -7.94 6.99 30.79
C ILE A 229 -8.46 8.38 30.38
N TYR A 230 -7.53 9.23 29.96
CA TYR A 230 -7.87 10.54 29.44
C TYR A 230 -8.51 10.39 28.07
N MET A 231 -9.79 10.75 27.97
CA MET A 231 -10.52 10.85 26.70
C MET A 231 -10.60 12.34 26.33
N PRO A 232 -9.79 12.84 25.39
CA PRO A 232 -9.84 14.24 25.00
C PRO A 232 -11.20 14.59 24.38
N ALA A 233 -11.54 15.88 24.43
CA ALA A 233 -12.65 16.39 23.64
C ALA A 233 -12.36 16.21 22.15
N LEU A 234 -13.41 15.93 21.37
CA LEU A 234 -13.28 15.77 19.93
C LEU A 234 -12.84 17.10 19.30
N PRO A 235 -11.79 17.10 18.45
CA PRO A 235 -11.50 18.22 17.57
C PRO A 235 -12.73 18.60 16.73
N VAL A 236 -12.87 19.90 16.46
CA VAL A 236 -13.92 20.43 15.60
C VAL A 236 -13.71 19.92 14.17
N GLU A 237 -14.78 19.43 13.54
CA GLU A 237 -14.75 18.97 12.15
C GLU A 237 -14.46 20.10 11.17
N SER A 238 -13.83 19.74 10.05
CA SER A 238 -13.47 20.72 9.02
C SER A 238 -14.72 21.27 8.30
N VAL A 239 -14.75 22.58 8.08
CA VAL A 239 -15.86 23.25 7.38
C VAL A 239 -15.81 22.91 5.89
N LYS A 240 -16.87 22.32 5.36
CA LYS A 240 -17.01 22.05 3.92
C LYS A 240 -17.70 23.21 3.22
N THR A 241 -17.23 23.58 2.03
CA THR A 241 -17.78 24.70 1.24
C THR A 241 -17.99 24.27 -0.20
N ALA A 242 -19.18 24.55 -0.74
CA ALA A 242 -19.44 24.46 -2.17
C ALA A 242 -18.98 25.75 -2.86
N TYR A 243 -17.99 25.64 -3.74
CA TYR A 243 -17.53 26.77 -4.56
C TYR A 243 -18.46 26.97 -5.77
N PRO A 244 -18.60 28.21 -6.29
CA PRO A 244 -19.32 28.46 -7.53
C PRO A 244 -18.71 27.68 -8.70
N GLU A 245 -19.53 27.43 -9.73
CA GLU A 245 -19.07 26.82 -10.98
C GLU A 245 -17.94 27.65 -11.61
N ILE A 246 -16.85 26.97 -12.00
CA ILE A 246 -15.73 27.58 -12.71
C ILE A 246 -15.81 27.15 -14.17
N GLN A 247 -15.94 28.11 -15.08
CA GLN A 247 -15.91 27.84 -16.52
C GLN A 247 -14.46 27.72 -17.00
N THR A 248 -14.13 26.64 -17.71
CA THR A 248 -12.83 26.48 -18.36
C THR A 248 -12.74 27.40 -19.57
N THR A 249 -11.99 28.49 -19.46
CA THR A 249 -11.85 29.50 -20.53
C THR A 249 -10.67 29.28 -21.46
N GLU A 250 -9.69 28.48 -21.04
CA GLU A 250 -8.44 28.25 -21.75
C GLU A 250 -8.16 26.75 -21.86
N HIS A 251 -7.57 26.34 -22.98
CA HIS A 251 -7.10 24.98 -23.20
C HIS A 251 -5.81 24.99 -24.03
N LEU A 252 -4.95 24.00 -23.80
CA LEU A 252 -3.78 23.74 -24.62
C LEU A 252 -3.94 22.34 -25.22
N LYS A 253 -3.78 22.22 -26.54
CA LYS A 253 -3.86 20.92 -27.19
C LYS A 253 -2.62 20.09 -26.89
N LEU A 254 -2.78 18.77 -26.90
CA LEU A 254 -1.65 17.85 -26.73
C LEU A 254 -0.57 18.09 -27.80
N GLU A 255 -0.93 18.37 -29.05
CA GLU A 255 0.04 18.69 -30.11
C GLU A 255 0.92 19.90 -29.78
N ASP A 256 0.31 20.98 -29.28
CA ASP A 256 1.01 22.21 -28.92
C ASP A 256 1.89 21.99 -27.69
N LEU A 257 1.45 21.15 -26.75
CA LEU A 257 2.24 20.73 -25.60
C LEU A 257 3.48 19.93 -26.02
N LEU A 258 3.32 19.00 -26.96
CA LEU A 258 4.42 18.15 -27.45
C LEU A 258 5.49 18.95 -28.20
N LEU A 259 5.12 20.04 -28.89
CA LEU A 259 6.07 20.97 -29.51
C LEU A 259 6.92 21.73 -28.48
N GLN A 260 6.45 21.79 -27.24
CA GLN A 260 7.12 22.48 -26.13
C GLN A 260 7.93 21.54 -25.24
N LEU A 261 7.92 20.22 -25.52
CA LEU A 261 8.68 19.27 -24.72
C LEU A 261 10.19 19.57 -24.81
N PRO A 262 10.89 19.62 -23.67
CA PRO A 262 12.34 19.70 -23.65
C PRO A 262 12.97 18.57 -24.49
N SER A 263 13.96 18.89 -25.31
CA SER A 263 14.56 17.91 -26.23
C SER A 263 15.19 16.72 -25.50
N ASN A 264 15.62 16.89 -24.25
CA ASN A 264 16.15 15.82 -23.42
C ASN A 264 15.09 14.83 -22.90
N LEU A 265 13.80 15.10 -23.12
CA LEU A 265 12.70 14.18 -22.84
C LEU A 265 12.18 13.50 -24.11
N VAL A 266 12.73 13.84 -25.28
CA VAL A 266 12.39 13.21 -26.56
C VAL A 266 13.44 12.18 -26.91
N ILE A 267 13.11 10.91 -26.68
CA ILE A 267 14.05 9.79 -26.88
C ILE A 267 13.77 9.12 -28.23
N GLN A 268 14.82 9.01 -29.05
CA GLN A 268 14.80 8.20 -30.27
C GLN A 268 15.35 6.82 -29.93
N SER A 269 14.61 5.76 -30.28
CA SER A 269 15.00 4.38 -30.02
C SER A 269 14.50 3.48 -31.14
N ASP A 270 15.35 2.57 -31.60
CA ASP A 270 14.98 1.51 -32.54
C ASP A 270 14.15 0.40 -31.88
N ASN A 271 14.14 0.35 -30.55
CA ASN A 271 13.40 -0.61 -29.75
C ASN A 271 12.31 0.08 -28.92
N LEU A 272 11.20 -0.61 -28.69
CA LEU A 272 10.20 -0.17 -27.72
C LEU A 272 10.80 -0.28 -26.31
N LEU A 273 10.72 0.79 -25.53
CA LEU A 273 11.22 0.86 -24.16
C LEU A 273 10.04 1.02 -23.20
N ALA A 274 10.04 0.35 -22.05
CA ALA A 274 9.12 0.67 -20.97
C ALA A 274 9.47 2.04 -20.35
N MET A 275 8.56 2.63 -19.58
CA MET A 275 8.77 3.96 -19.01
C MET A 275 9.96 3.98 -18.02
N GLU A 276 10.17 2.89 -17.32
CA GLU A 276 11.25 2.66 -16.37
C GLU A 276 12.62 2.56 -17.04
N ASP A 277 12.66 2.16 -18.32
CA ASP A 277 13.88 1.96 -19.09
C ASP A 277 14.33 3.22 -19.85
N LEU A 278 13.52 4.28 -19.85
CA LEU A 278 13.89 5.55 -20.48
C LEU A 278 15.23 6.07 -19.92
N PRO A 279 16.15 6.58 -20.76
CA PRO A 279 17.43 7.15 -20.33
C PRO A 279 17.24 8.59 -19.82
N ILE A 280 16.36 8.75 -18.83
CA ILE A 280 16.04 10.03 -18.18
C ILE A 280 16.18 9.89 -16.66
N ASN A 281 16.13 11.02 -15.95
CA ASN A 281 16.21 11.07 -14.49
C ASN A 281 17.45 10.34 -13.92
N ASN A 282 18.61 10.58 -14.54
CA ASN A 282 19.87 9.89 -14.24
C ASN A 282 19.75 8.37 -14.39
N ASP A 283 19.22 7.91 -15.53
CA ASP A 283 18.98 6.50 -15.84
C ASP A 283 18.08 5.77 -14.82
N ASN A 284 17.15 6.49 -14.18
CA ASN A 284 16.11 5.88 -13.33
C ASN A 284 14.77 5.72 -14.05
N GLY A 285 14.67 6.23 -15.27
CA GLY A 285 13.45 6.22 -16.07
C GLY A 285 12.37 7.16 -15.54
N GLN A 286 11.17 6.99 -16.09
CA GLN A 286 9.96 7.63 -15.63
C GLN A 286 9.22 6.67 -14.67
N SER A 287 8.86 7.15 -13.49
CA SER A 287 8.19 6.31 -12.47
C SER A 287 6.66 6.33 -12.58
N TYR A 288 6.09 7.44 -13.05
CA TYR A 288 4.64 7.67 -13.03
C TYR A 288 4.18 8.50 -14.23
N GLY A 289 2.88 8.50 -14.47
CA GLY A 289 2.23 9.35 -15.45
C GLY A 289 2.17 8.74 -16.85
N TYR A 290 2.25 9.59 -17.86
CA TYR A 290 1.99 9.21 -19.26
C TYR A 290 3.27 9.21 -20.09
N ILE A 291 3.35 8.29 -21.04
CA ILE A 291 4.42 8.19 -22.03
C ILE A 291 3.79 8.17 -23.43
N LEU A 292 4.37 8.93 -24.36
CA LEU A 292 3.97 8.92 -25.77
C LEU A 292 4.97 8.14 -26.61
N TYR A 293 4.49 7.10 -27.28
CA TYR A 293 5.22 6.41 -28.33
C TYR A 293 4.78 6.96 -29.69
N ARG A 294 5.74 7.36 -30.52
CA ARG A 294 5.47 7.92 -31.85
C ARG A 294 6.32 7.20 -32.89
N ASN A 295 5.70 6.83 -34.00
CA ASN A 295 6.37 6.28 -35.17
C ASN A 295 5.74 6.88 -36.44
N SER A 296 6.46 6.87 -37.55
CA SER A 296 6.00 7.30 -38.87
C SER A 296 6.19 6.17 -39.87
N ALA A 297 5.17 5.85 -40.64
CA ALA A 297 5.25 4.86 -41.72
C ALA A 297 4.73 5.47 -43.03
N THR A 298 5.39 5.17 -44.15
CA THR A 298 4.88 5.49 -45.48
C THR A 298 4.11 4.29 -46.01
N LEU A 299 2.80 4.45 -46.18
CA LEU A 299 1.90 3.42 -46.66
C LEU A 299 1.56 3.69 -48.13
N THR A 300 1.66 2.68 -49.01
CA THR A 300 1.33 2.83 -50.44
C THR A 300 0.29 1.81 -50.87
N GLY A 301 -0.94 2.29 -51.12
CA GLY A 301 -2.03 1.54 -51.74
C GLY A 301 -2.57 0.36 -50.92
N GLY A 302 -3.88 0.09 -51.07
CA GLY A 302 -4.53 -1.05 -50.44
C GLY A 302 -5.03 -0.79 -49.01
N SER A 303 -5.34 -1.88 -48.30
CA SER A 303 -5.79 -1.86 -46.92
C SER A 303 -4.62 -2.17 -45.99
N HIS A 304 -4.52 -1.44 -44.88
CA HIS A 304 -3.49 -1.61 -43.87
C HIS A 304 -4.14 -1.92 -42.53
N THR A 305 -3.46 -2.76 -41.74
CA THR A 305 -3.91 -3.14 -40.39
C THR A 305 -2.89 -2.66 -39.39
N ILE A 306 -3.35 -1.93 -38.37
CA ILE A 306 -2.54 -1.63 -37.18
C ILE A 306 -2.80 -2.74 -36.17
N GLN A 307 -1.72 -3.34 -35.67
CA GLN A 307 -1.78 -4.38 -34.65
C GLN A 307 -0.92 -3.97 -33.47
N THR A 308 -1.51 -4.02 -32.28
CA THR A 308 -0.76 -3.93 -31.03
C THR A 308 -0.19 -5.32 -30.73
N ILE A 309 1.13 -5.43 -30.69
CA ILE A 309 1.85 -6.67 -30.37
C ILE A 309 2.46 -6.51 -28.98
N GLY A 310 2.34 -7.53 -28.13
CA GLY A 310 2.81 -7.50 -26.75
C GLY A 310 1.73 -7.04 -25.77
N HIS A 311 2.15 -6.39 -24.67
CA HIS A 311 1.25 -5.98 -23.59
C HIS A 311 1.18 -4.46 -23.50
N VAL A 312 -0.04 -3.94 -23.38
CA VAL A 312 -0.29 -2.56 -22.95
C VAL A 312 -0.43 -2.57 -21.43
N ARG A 313 0.38 -1.75 -20.75
CA ARG A 313 0.36 -1.59 -19.28
C ARG A 313 0.13 -0.12 -18.95
N ASP A 314 -1.11 0.34 -18.71
CA ASP A 314 -2.37 -0.44 -18.62
C ASP A 314 -3.46 0.03 -19.60
N LEU A 315 -3.40 1.29 -20.05
CA LEU A 315 -4.31 1.86 -21.02
C LEU A 315 -3.52 2.57 -22.13
N ALA A 316 -3.94 2.39 -23.39
CA ALA A 316 -3.38 3.10 -24.53
C ALA A 316 -4.49 3.76 -25.36
N VAL A 317 -4.25 5.01 -25.75
CA VAL A 317 -5.05 5.72 -26.75
C VAL A 317 -4.21 5.78 -28.03
N LEU A 318 -4.68 5.10 -29.08
CA LEU A 318 -4.04 5.11 -30.39
C LEU A 318 -4.60 6.27 -31.22
N MET A 319 -3.70 7.06 -31.80
CA MET A 319 -4.05 8.14 -32.74
C MET A 319 -3.33 7.91 -34.07
N LEU A 320 -4.01 8.12 -35.18
CA LEU A 320 -3.44 8.07 -36.53
C LEU A 320 -3.63 9.43 -37.21
N ASP A 321 -2.54 10.08 -37.61
CA ASP A 321 -2.58 11.43 -38.20
C ASP A 321 -3.44 12.41 -37.37
N GLN A 322 -3.31 12.31 -36.04
CA GLN A 322 -4.02 13.11 -35.03
C GLN A 322 -5.54 12.87 -34.95
N GLN A 323 -6.04 11.78 -35.53
CA GLN A 323 -7.43 11.33 -35.40
C GLN A 323 -7.58 10.15 -34.44
#